data_AF-A0A0F9ZBH5-F1
#
_entry.id   AF-A0A0F9ZBH5-F1
#
_cell.length_a   1.000
_cell.length_b   1.000
_cell.length_c   1.000
_cell.angle_alpha   90.00
_cell.angle_beta   90.00
_cell.angle_gamma   90.00
#
_symmetry.space_group_name_H-M   'P 1'
#
loop_
_entity.id
_entity.type
_entity.pdbx_description
1 polymer ?
#
loop_
_entity_poly.entity_id
_entity_poly.type
_entity_poly.pdbx_seq_one_letter_code
_entity_poly.pdbx_strand_id
1 'polypeptide(L)'
;MDLRTQRYSHSPTNSAKIVILLGFILILYMLYALTTKIYDNYLIDQHIKTFTTKNKNLLSENSKKLEDYQYYTSDAYIEKTAKQSLSLINPGEKVIIITENSNPTLPESELLESEKIERMKKMPNYKKWWNFFFIENQFK
;
A
#
# COMPACT_ATOMS: atom_id res chain seq x y z
N MET A 1 75.93 21.40 -44.40
CA MET A 1 76.43 20.11 -43.90
C MET A 1 77.01 20.39 -42.52
N ASP A 2 76.40 20.10 -41.37
CA ASP A 2 75.16 19.42 -41.01
C ASP A 2 74.68 20.03 -39.68
N LEU A 3 73.40 20.42 -39.59
CA LEU A 3 72.78 20.78 -38.32
C LEU A 3 72.27 19.50 -37.66
N ARG A 4 73.15 18.82 -36.92
CA ARG A 4 72.76 17.65 -36.10
C ARG A 4 71.98 18.13 -34.88
N THR A 5 70.67 17.98 -34.96
CA THR A 5 69.74 18.16 -33.83
C THR A 5 69.92 17.01 -32.85
N GLN A 6 70.57 17.25 -31.71
CA GLN A 6 70.55 16.29 -30.62
C GLN A 6 69.21 16.35 -29.89
N ARG A 7 68.36 15.34 -30.11
CA ARG A 7 67.15 15.11 -29.30
C ARG A 7 67.57 14.51 -27.96
N TYR A 8 67.45 15.27 -26.90
CA TYR A 8 67.58 14.77 -25.52
C TYR A 8 66.41 13.84 -25.21
N SER A 9 66.67 12.53 -25.11
CA SER A 9 65.73 11.58 -24.54
C SER A 9 65.91 11.58 -23.02
N HIS A 10 64.97 12.21 -22.31
CA HIS A 10 64.87 12.04 -20.86
C HIS A 10 64.40 10.61 -20.58
N SER A 11 65.34 9.71 -20.29
CA SER A 11 64.99 8.43 -19.67
C SER A 11 64.56 8.71 -18.23
N PRO A 12 63.41 8.17 -17.77
CA PRO A 12 63.00 8.34 -16.38
C PRO A 12 64.05 7.70 -15.49
N THR A 13 64.60 8.49 -14.56
CA THR A 13 65.52 8.02 -13.53
C THR A 13 64.84 6.93 -12.70
N ASN A 14 65.63 6.01 -12.14
CA ASN A 14 65.09 4.88 -11.37
C ASN A 14 64.21 5.32 -10.18
N SER A 15 64.45 6.52 -9.64
CA SER A 15 63.60 7.14 -8.61
C SER A 15 62.20 7.49 -9.10
N ALA A 16 62.05 8.03 -10.32
CA ALA A 16 60.74 8.33 -10.88
C ALA A 16 59.90 7.05 -11.09
N LYS A 17 60.54 5.94 -11.49
CA LYS A 17 59.88 4.64 -11.62
C LYS A 17 59.37 4.11 -10.27
N ILE A 18 60.15 4.30 -9.20
CA ILE A 18 59.78 3.89 -7.83
C ILE A 18 58.58 4.71 -7.33
N VAL A 19 58.57 6.04 -7.56
CA VAL A 19 57.45 6.90 -7.16
C VAL A 19 56.16 6.52 -7.89
N ILE A 20 56.25 6.23 -9.20
CA ILE A 20 55.10 5.77 -9.98
C ILE A 20 54.60 4.42 -9.48
N LEU A 21 55.49 3.48 -9.17
CA LEU A 21 55.13 2.16 -8.61
C LEU A 21 54.42 2.31 -7.26
N LEU A 22 54.95 3.17 -6.38
CA LEU A 22 54.38 3.43 -5.06
C LEU A 22 52.98 4.06 -5.18
N GLY A 23 52.81 5.03 -6.07
CA GLY A 23 51.53 5.66 -6.37
C GLY A 23 50.51 4.65 -6.91
N PHE A 24 50.95 3.74 -7.79
CA PHE A 24 50.10 2.69 -8.33
C PHE A 24 49.60 1.72 -7.26
N ILE A 25 50.49 1.30 -6.34
CA ILE A 25 50.15 0.46 -5.19
C ILE A 25 49.14 1.15 -4.27
N LEU A 26 49.31 2.46 -4.05
CA LEU A 26 48.41 3.24 -3.21
C LEU A 26 47.00 3.34 -3.82
N ILE A 27 46.92 3.53 -5.14
CA ILE A 27 45.64 3.52 -5.88
C ILE A 27 44.97 2.14 -5.79
N LEU A 28 45.73 1.06 -5.98
CA LEU A 28 45.20 -0.31 -5.86
C LEU A 28 44.69 -0.59 -4.44
N TYR A 29 45.43 -0.18 -3.42
CA TYR A 29 45.00 -0.31 -2.02
C TYR A 29 43.71 0.46 -1.74
N MET A 30 43.58 1.69 -2.27
CA MET A 30 42.37 2.50 -2.12
C MET A 30 41.16 1.86 -2.83
N LEU A 31 41.36 1.31 -4.04
CA LEU A 31 40.33 0.56 -4.77
C LEU A 31 39.86 -0.67 -3.98
N TYR A 32 40.80 -1.42 -3.41
CA TYR A 32 40.51 -2.57 -2.56
C TYR A 32 39.69 -2.16 -1.33
N ALA A 33 40.15 -1.16 -0.59
CA ALA A 33 39.47 -0.66 0.61
C ALA A 33 38.04 -0.16 0.29
N LEU A 34 37.88 0.56 -0.82
CA LEU A 34 36.56 1.05 -1.26
C LEU A 34 35.60 -0.10 -1.59
N THR A 35 36.09 -1.12 -2.28
CA THR A 35 35.28 -2.29 -2.66
C THR A 35 34.78 -3.05 -1.42
N THR A 36 35.62 -3.22 -0.40
CA THR A 36 35.22 -3.86 0.86
C THR A 36 34.15 -3.04 1.59
N LYS A 37 34.29 -1.71 1.65
CA LYS A 37 33.32 -0.84 2.34
C LYS A 37 31.95 -0.78 1.66
N ILE A 38 31.89 -0.91 0.35
CA ILE A 38 30.62 -0.96 -0.39
C ILE A 38 29.84 -2.24 -0.07
N TYR A 39 30.53 -3.36 0.12
CA TYR A 39 29.88 -4.63 0.45
C TYR A 39 29.23 -4.61 1.85
N ASP A 40 29.94 -4.06 2.83
CA ASP A 40 29.45 -3.96 4.21
C ASP A 40 28.21 -3.06 4.32
N ASN A 41 28.20 -1.91 3.65
CA ASN A 41 27.07 -0.98 3.67
C ASN A 41 25.80 -1.59 3.06
N TYR A 42 25.92 -2.36 1.98
CA TYR A 42 24.78 -3.00 1.34
C TYR A 42 24.11 -4.05 2.23
N LEU A 43 24.91 -4.84 2.95
CA LEU A 43 24.41 -5.83 3.91
C LEU A 43 23.69 -5.16 5.08
N ILE A 44 24.27 -4.09 5.63
CA ILE A 44 23.67 -3.33 6.74
C ILE A 44 22.31 -2.75 6.33
N ASP A 45 22.19 -2.17 5.15
CA ASP A 45 20.93 -1.60 4.65
C ASP A 45 19.85 -2.67 4.44
N GLN A 46 20.22 -3.87 3.98
CA GLN A 46 19.26 -4.98 3.87
C GLN A 46 18.77 -5.46 5.23
N HIS A 47 19.66 -5.55 6.22
CA HIS A 47 19.27 -5.90 7.58
C HIS A 47 18.33 -4.84 8.18
N ILE A 48 18.63 -3.55 8.02
CA ILE A 48 17.75 -2.48 8.50
C ILE A 48 16.37 -2.54 7.83
N LYS A 49 16.32 -2.73 6.50
CA LYS A 49 15.04 -2.85 5.78
C LYS A 49 14.22 -4.06 6.22
N THR A 50 14.86 -5.21 6.42
CA THR A 50 14.17 -6.43 6.85
C THR A 50 13.67 -6.32 8.28
N PHE A 51 14.45 -5.78 9.21
CA PHE A 51 14.00 -5.54 10.59
C PHE A 51 12.87 -4.50 10.66
N THR A 52 12.96 -3.42 9.89
CA THR A 52 11.91 -2.39 9.83
C THR A 52 10.59 -2.96 9.29
N THR A 53 10.66 -3.76 8.22
CA THR A 53 9.49 -4.43 7.65
C THR A 53 8.87 -5.41 8.64
N LYS A 54 9.70 -6.22 9.31
CA LYS A 54 9.23 -7.16 10.34
C LYS A 54 8.54 -6.45 11.49
N ASN A 55 9.11 -5.37 12.01
CA ASN A 55 8.47 -4.58 13.08
C ASN A 55 7.14 -3.99 12.63
N LYS A 56 7.06 -3.43 11.42
CA LYS A 56 5.80 -2.89 10.89
C LYS A 56 4.72 -3.96 10.78
N ASN A 57 5.08 -5.15 10.29
CA ASN A 57 4.13 -6.27 10.20
C ASN A 57 3.67 -6.73 11.58
N LEU A 58 4.60 -6.88 12.54
CA LEU A 58 4.25 -7.27 13.92
C LEU A 58 3.33 -6.26 14.60
N LEU A 59 3.56 -4.96 14.41
CA LEU A 59 2.67 -3.92 14.94
C LEU A 59 1.27 -4.01 14.33
N SER A 60 1.19 -4.21 13.01
CA SER A 60 -0.09 -4.38 12.30
C SER A 60 -0.84 -5.65 12.73
N GLU A 61 -0.12 -6.75 12.96
CA GLU A 61 -0.72 -7.99 13.46
C GLU A 61 -1.21 -7.85 14.89
N ASN A 62 -0.44 -7.14 15.73
CA ASN A 62 -0.82 -6.88 17.11
C ASN A 62 -2.08 -6.01 17.20
N SER A 63 -2.14 -4.92 16.43
CA SER A 63 -3.33 -4.06 16.40
C SER A 63 -4.57 -4.81 15.92
N LYS A 64 -4.43 -5.64 14.89
CA LYS A 64 -5.55 -6.46 14.39
C LYS A 64 -6.01 -7.47 15.43
N LYS A 65 -5.09 -8.18 16.09
CA LYS A 65 -5.42 -9.12 17.16
C LYS A 65 -6.12 -8.44 18.33
N LEU A 66 -5.73 -7.20 18.66
CA LEU A 66 -6.38 -6.43 19.70
C LEU A 66 -7.80 -6.02 19.29
N GLU A 67 -8.01 -5.60 18.05
CA GLU A 67 -9.34 -5.29 17.50
C GLU A 67 -10.24 -6.53 17.49
N ASP A 68 -9.73 -7.67 17.01
CA ASP A 68 -10.45 -8.94 17.03
C ASP A 68 -10.82 -9.34 18.46
N TYR A 69 -9.87 -9.22 19.41
CA TYR A 69 -10.11 -9.49 20.82
C TYR A 69 -11.24 -8.60 21.37
N GLN A 70 -11.16 -7.29 21.16
CA GLN A 70 -12.19 -6.34 21.60
C GLN A 70 -13.56 -6.68 21.01
N TYR A 71 -13.61 -7.01 19.72
CA TYR A 71 -14.86 -7.41 19.05
C TYR A 71 -15.47 -8.66 19.69
N TYR A 72 -14.68 -9.72 19.90
CA TYR A 72 -15.18 -10.97 20.48
C TYR A 72 -15.51 -10.87 21.97
N THR A 73 -14.86 -9.97 22.71
CA THR A 73 -15.20 -9.68 24.12
C THR A 73 -16.32 -8.67 24.29
N SER A 74 -16.77 -8.01 23.21
CA SER A 74 -17.81 -7.00 23.31
C SER A 74 -19.15 -7.60 23.72
N ASP A 75 -19.89 -6.87 24.55
CA ASP A 75 -21.24 -7.27 24.98
C ASP A 75 -22.18 -7.49 23.79
N ALA A 76 -22.00 -6.73 22.71
CA ALA A 76 -22.76 -6.87 21.48
C ALA A 76 -22.51 -8.21 20.76
N TYR A 77 -21.26 -8.68 20.73
CA TYR A 77 -20.94 -9.99 20.15
C TYR A 77 -21.45 -11.13 21.03
N ILE A 78 -21.33 -11.00 22.35
CA ILE A 78 -21.88 -11.95 23.33
C ILE A 78 -23.39 -12.05 23.19
N GLU A 79 -24.10 -10.91 23.14
CA GLU A 79 -25.55 -10.86 22.98
C GLU A 79 -25.99 -11.45 21.63
N LYS A 80 -25.31 -11.09 20.53
CA LYS A 80 -25.58 -11.67 19.21
C LYS A 80 -25.43 -13.19 19.22
N THR A 81 -24.35 -13.69 19.82
CA THR A 81 -24.07 -15.14 19.90
C THR A 81 -25.10 -15.83 20.80
N ALA A 82 -25.45 -15.25 21.95
CA ALA A 82 -26.49 -15.80 22.84
C ALA A 82 -27.86 -15.87 22.16
N LYS A 83 -28.28 -14.80 21.45
CA LYS A 83 -29.54 -14.78 20.69
C LYS A 83 -29.56 -15.81 19.57
N GLN A 84 -28.47 -15.96 18.83
CA GLN A 84 -28.37 -16.90 17.71
C GLN A 84 -28.25 -18.36 18.15
N SER A 85 -27.47 -18.65 19.21
CA SER A 85 -27.16 -20.02 19.63
C SER A 85 -28.15 -20.59 20.65
N LEU A 86 -28.76 -19.75 21.47
CA LEU A 86 -29.64 -20.20 22.56
C LEU A 86 -31.11 -19.81 22.34
N SER A 87 -31.43 -19.14 21.22
CA SER A 87 -32.76 -18.56 20.96
C SER A 87 -33.29 -17.74 22.15
N LEU A 88 -32.37 -17.16 22.94
CA LEU A 88 -32.71 -16.42 24.16
C LEU A 88 -33.26 -15.07 23.76
N ILE A 89 -34.52 -14.82 24.11
CA ILE A 89 -35.20 -13.54 23.96
C ILE A 89 -35.12 -12.85 25.32
N ASN A 90 -34.60 -11.61 25.35
CA ASN A 90 -34.55 -10.84 26.59
C ASN A 90 -35.96 -10.46 27.05
N PRO A 91 -36.25 -10.43 28.37
CA PRO A 91 -37.56 -10.05 28.87
C PRO A 91 -37.88 -8.60 28.47
N GLY A 92 -38.84 -8.43 27.53
CA GLY A 92 -39.24 -7.12 26.98
C GLY A 92 -39.04 -6.96 25.46
N GLU A 93 -38.39 -7.92 24.79
CA GLU A 93 -38.15 -7.87 23.34
C GLU A 93 -39.35 -8.39 22.53
N LYS A 94 -39.83 -7.59 21.56
CA LYS A 94 -41.06 -7.88 20.79
C LYS A 94 -40.69 -8.58 19.47
N VAL A 95 -40.95 -9.87 19.37
CA VAL A 95 -40.70 -10.64 18.13
C VAL A 95 -41.75 -10.29 17.09
N ILE A 96 -41.31 -9.72 15.96
CA ILE A 96 -42.18 -9.42 14.81
C ILE A 96 -42.04 -10.58 13.83
N ILE A 97 -43.10 -11.36 13.67
CA ILE A 97 -43.19 -12.43 12.67
C ILE A 97 -43.74 -11.81 11.39
N ILE A 98 -42.91 -11.72 10.35
CA ILE A 98 -43.35 -11.26 9.04
C ILE A 98 -44.02 -12.46 8.35
N THR A 99 -45.35 -12.42 8.21
CA THR A 99 -46.09 -13.40 7.42
C THR A 99 -46.07 -12.97 5.95
N GLU A 100 -45.77 -13.89 5.03
CA GLU A 100 -45.69 -13.63 3.58
C GLU A 100 -47.03 -13.22 2.94
N ASN A 101 -48.13 -13.20 3.71
CA ASN A 101 -49.47 -13.00 3.18
C ASN A 101 -50.10 -11.63 3.52
N SER A 102 -49.31 -10.64 3.90
CA SER A 102 -49.76 -9.25 3.78
C SER A 102 -49.31 -8.76 2.41
N ASN A 103 -50.21 -8.78 1.41
CA ASN A 103 -50.07 -7.94 0.23
C ASN A 103 -49.93 -6.50 0.74
N PRO A 104 -48.72 -5.91 0.75
CA PRO A 104 -48.60 -4.52 1.09
C PRO A 104 -49.19 -3.80 -0.11
N THR A 105 -50.36 -3.18 0.04
CA THR A 105 -50.76 -2.14 -0.90
C THR A 105 -49.73 -1.04 -0.72
N LEU A 106 -48.64 -1.14 -1.48
CA LEU A 106 -47.59 -0.14 -1.55
C LEU A 106 -48.29 1.18 -1.90
N PRO A 107 -48.05 2.25 -1.13
CA PRO A 107 -48.54 3.57 -1.48
C PRO A 107 -48.22 3.86 -2.95
N GLU A 108 -49.16 4.45 -3.69
CA GLU A 108 -48.99 4.75 -5.12
C GLU A 108 -47.68 5.52 -5.40
N SER A 109 -47.22 6.33 -4.44
CA SER A 109 -45.92 7.00 -4.47
C SER A 109 -44.70 6.07 -4.52
N GLU A 110 -44.73 4.94 -3.81
CA GLU A 110 -43.63 3.96 -3.79
C GLU A 110 -43.59 3.14 -5.08
N LEU A 111 -44.77 2.85 -5.66
CA LEU A 111 -44.88 2.20 -6.97
C LEU A 111 -44.31 3.09 -8.07
N LEU A 112 -44.67 4.39 -8.08
CA LEU A 112 -44.15 5.35 -9.04
C LEU A 112 -42.63 5.53 -8.94
N GLU A 113 -42.08 5.52 -7.72
CA GLU A 113 -40.64 5.63 -7.50
C GLU A 113 -39.90 4.36 -7.97
N SER A 114 -40.45 3.18 -7.70
CA SER A 114 -39.89 1.90 -8.17
C SER A 114 -39.87 1.82 -9.70
N GLU A 115 -40.91 2.30 -10.37
CA GLU A 115 -40.94 2.39 -11.83
C GLU A 115 -39.93 3.43 -12.37
N LYS A 116 -39.76 4.56 -11.69
CA LYS A 116 -38.76 5.57 -12.07
C LYS A 116 -37.36 4.98 -12.00
N ILE A 117 -37.05 4.23 -10.95
CA ILE A 117 -35.75 3.56 -10.76
C ILE A 117 -35.51 2.49 -11.83
N GLU A 118 -36.53 1.67 -12.12
CA GLU A 118 -36.52 0.68 -13.22
C GLU A 118 -36.21 1.33 -14.58
N ARG A 119 -36.91 2.43 -14.89
CA ARG A 119 -36.69 3.20 -16.14
C ARG A 119 -35.28 3.80 -16.19
N MET A 120 -34.77 4.32 -15.08
CA MET A 120 -33.39 4.82 -15.00
C MET A 120 -32.36 3.71 -15.18
N LYS A 121 -32.61 2.50 -14.67
CA LYS A 121 -31.71 1.35 -14.84
C LYS A 121 -31.61 0.91 -16.31
N LYS A 122 -32.73 0.91 -17.03
CA LYS A 122 -32.82 0.57 -18.47
C LYS A 122 -32.25 1.65 -19.40
N MET A 123 -31.96 2.85 -18.90
CA MET A 123 -31.45 3.95 -19.72
C MET A 123 -29.94 3.80 -20.02
N PRO A 124 -29.49 4.00 -21.28
CA PRO A 124 -28.07 3.98 -21.62
C PRO A 124 -27.29 5.14 -20.97
N ASN A 125 -26.01 4.88 -20.68
CA ASN A 125 -25.18 5.77 -19.85
C ASN A 125 -25.07 7.21 -20.39
N TYR A 126 -24.96 7.41 -21.71
CA TYR A 126 -24.83 8.74 -22.29
C TYR A 126 -26.05 9.64 -22.01
N LYS A 127 -27.27 9.08 -21.98
CA LYS A 127 -28.48 9.82 -21.62
C LYS A 127 -28.52 10.19 -20.13
N LYS A 128 -27.94 9.34 -19.26
CA LYS A 128 -27.87 9.62 -17.81
C LYS A 128 -27.01 10.85 -17.55
N TRP A 129 -25.84 10.91 -18.17
CA TRP A 129 -24.95 12.06 -18.08
C TRP A 129 -25.59 13.33 -18.64
N TRP A 130 -26.26 13.26 -19.80
CA TRP A 130 -26.96 14.40 -20.37
C TRP A 130 -28.05 14.96 -19.43
N ASN A 131 -28.90 14.10 -18.86
CA ASN A 131 -29.94 14.53 -17.91
C ASN A 131 -29.34 15.14 -16.64
N PHE A 132 -28.23 14.60 -16.14
CA PHE A 132 -27.54 15.11 -14.97
C PHE A 132 -27.01 16.54 -15.18
N PHE A 133 -26.39 16.80 -16.33
CA PHE A 133 -25.80 18.12 -16.61
C PHE A 133 -26.82 19.18 -17.05
N PHE A 134 -27.93 18.78 -17.68
CA PHE A 134 -28.80 19.72 -18.41
C PHE A 134 -30.29 19.70 -18.03
N ILE A 135 -30.78 18.72 -17.25
CA ILE A 135 -32.22 18.58 -16.97
C ILE A 135 -32.54 18.58 -15.46
N GLU A 136 -31.93 17.68 -14.68
CA GLU A 136 -32.25 17.48 -13.27
C GLU A 136 -31.04 17.85 -12.41
N ASN A 137 -30.65 19.13 -12.47
CA ASN A 137 -29.59 19.69 -11.63
C ASN A 137 -30.21 20.58 -10.54
N GLN A 138 -30.34 20.00 -9.34
CA GLN A 138 -30.89 20.62 -8.14
C GLN A 138 -29.83 21.37 -7.31
N PHE A 139 -28.62 21.56 -7.86
CA PHE A 139 -27.51 22.29 -7.23
C PHE A 139 -27.10 23.57 -7.99
N LYS A 140 -28.07 24.27 -8.59
CA LYS A 140 -27.87 25.63 -9.10
C LYS A 140 -28.61 26.64 -8.24
#